data_AF-A0A1R0XY85-F1
#
_entry.id   AF-A0A1R0XY85-F1
#
_cell.length_a   1.000
_cell.length_b   1.000
_cell.length_c   1.000
_cell.angle_alpha   90.00
_cell.angle_beta   90.00
_cell.angle_gamma   90.00
#
_symmetry.space_group_name_H-M   'P 1'
#
loop_
_entity.id
_entity.type
_entity.pdbx_description
1 polymer ?
#
loop_
_entity_poly.entity_id
_entity_poly.type
_entity_poly.pdbx_seq_one_letter_code
_entity_poly.pdbx_strand_id
1 'polypeptide(L)'
;MLLAEQITPYEKVENWLIAYTDWKARLEYAQTELTHIPGLTKALHEVAIYGCGKPNDTLLRTVIHRLEITEYEIPFLQSRIGLIEYAFSALAPEERQFVQLRYQDQLAFSIVMDRLGLSRRAFFYHRKRILQKIYRKIKSRTALLEYDPIDEK
;
A
#
# COMPACT_ATOMS: atom_id res chain seq x y z
N MET A 1 -3.22 38.71 -0.61
CA MET A 1 -2.35 37.54 -0.82
C MET A 1 -3.25 36.37 -1.19
N LEU A 2 -3.41 36.07 -2.47
CA LEU A 2 -4.24 34.94 -2.92
C LEU A 2 -3.43 33.66 -2.68
N LEU A 3 -3.82 32.87 -1.69
CA LEU A 3 -3.34 31.50 -1.54
C LEU A 3 -3.72 30.77 -2.83
N ALA A 4 -2.73 30.38 -3.63
CA ALA A 4 -2.96 29.53 -4.79
C ALA A 4 -3.71 28.29 -4.31
N GLU A 5 -4.98 28.14 -4.71
CA GLU A 5 -5.74 26.92 -4.47
C GLU A 5 -5.02 25.81 -5.23
N GLN A 6 -4.18 25.05 -4.52
CA GLN A 6 -3.54 23.88 -5.09
C GLN A 6 -4.63 22.92 -5.57
N ILE A 7 -4.68 22.76 -6.89
CA ILE A 7 -5.61 21.87 -7.57
C ILE A 7 -5.38 20.45 -7.05
N THR A 8 -6.45 19.79 -6.59
CA THR A 8 -6.36 18.41 -6.12
C THR A 8 -6.08 17.49 -7.31
N PRO A 9 -5.01 16.67 -7.28
CA PRO A 9 -4.69 15.74 -8.36
C PRO A 9 -5.57 14.50 -8.24
N TYR A 10 -6.85 14.61 -8.63
CA TYR A 10 -7.87 13.57 -8.41
C TYR A 10 -7.44 12.18 -8.89
N GLU A 11 -6.87 12.10 -10.10
CA GLU A 11 -6.42 10.85 -10.70
C GLU A 11 -5.31 10.17 -9.89
N LYS A 12 -4.33 10.94 -9.39
CA LYS A 12 -3.29 10.39 -8.50
C LYS A 12 -3.88 9.81 -7.22
N VAL A 13 -4.82 10.54 -6.62
CA VAL A 13 -5.49 10.07 -5.40
C VAL A 13 -6.24 8.77 -5.66
N GLU A 14 -6.94 8.65 -6.79
CA GLU A 14 -7.60 7.40 -7.17
C GLU A 14 -6.61 6.25 -7.36
N ASN A 15 -5.49 6.49 -8.03
CA ASN A 15 -4.47 5.47 -8.24
C ASN A 15 -3.91 4.96 -6.89
N TRP A 16 -3.67 5.85 -5.92
CA TRP A 16 -3.27 5.44 -4.58
C TRP A 16 -4.33 4.60 -3.87
N LEU A 17 -5.61 4.93 -4.05
CA LEU A 17 -6.72 4.18 -3.43
C LEU A 17 -6.91 2.79 -4.05
N ILE A 18 -6.63 2.64 -5.34
CA ILE A 18 -6.63 1.34 -6.03
C ILE A 18 -5.44 0.51 -5.53
N ALA A 19 -4.24 1.08 -5.59
CA ALA A 19 -2.99 0.43 -5.18
C ALA A 19 -2.95 0.03 -3.70
N TYR A 20 -3.74 0.68 -2.84
CA TYR A 20 -3.85 0.35 -1.42
C TYR A 20 -4.17 -1.13 -1.17
N THR A 21 -5.06 -1.73 -1.98
CA THR A 21 -5.40 -3.15 -1.84
C THR A 21 -4.23 -4.05 -2.20
N ASP A 22 -3.52 -3.74 -3.29
CA ASP A 22 -2.32 -4.45 -3.71
C ASP A 22 -1.19 -4.34 -2.68
N TRP A 23 -0.99 -3.16 -2.10
CA TRP A 23 0.01 -2.96 -1.04
C TRP A 23 -0.28 -3.83 0.19
N LYS A 24 -1.55 -3.97 0.58
CA LYS A 24 -1.94 -4.85 1.69
C LYS A 24 -1.66 -6.31 1.37
N ALA A 25 -2.09 -6.78 0.19
CA ALA A 25 -1.83 -8.15 -0.24
C ALA A 25 -0.32 -8.44 -0.32
N ARG A 26 0.47 -7.49 -0.80
CA ARG A 26 1.93 -7.61 -0.88
C ARG A 26 2.59 -7.65 0.51
N LEU A 27 2.11 -6.84 1.45
CA LEU A 27 2.60 -6.86 2.83
C LEU A 27 2.29 -8.21 3.49
N GLU A 28 1.07 -8.75 3.31
CA GLU A 28 0.70 -10.07 3.81
C GLU A 28 1.58 -11.16 3.20
N TYR A 29 1.78 -11.13 1.88
CA TYR A 29 2.67 -12.06 1.18
C TYR A 29 4.10 -12.01 1.75
N ALA A 30 4.70 -10.82 1.85
CA ALA A 30 6.05 -10.64 2.39
C ALA A 30 6.18 -11.16 3.83
N GLN A 31 5.16 -10.94 4.66
CA GLN A 31 5.12 -11.48 6.03
C GLN A 31 5.03 -13.02 6.03
N THR A 32 4.21 -13.61 5.17
CA THR A 32 4.11 -15.08 5.06
C THR A 32 5.42 -15.71 4.56
N GLU A 33 6.11 -15.07 3.61
CA GLU A 33 7.41 -15.52 3.13
C GLU A 33 8.46 -15.58 4.25
N LEU A 34 8.44 -14.60 5.16
CA LEU A 34 9.30 -14.63 6.33
C LEU A 34 8.93 -15.73 7.34
N THR A 35 7.65 -16.08 7.47
CA THR A 35 7.22 -17.15 8.39
C THR A 35 7.56 -18.55 7.90
N HIS A 36 7.70 -18.76 6.58
CA HIS A 36 8.08 -20.06 6.04
C HIS A 36 9.61 -20.25 6.12
N ILE A 37 10.08 -21.17 6.97
CA ILE A 37 11.52 -21.44 7.20
C ILE A 37 11.86 -22.92 6.95
N PRO A 38 11.74 -23.48 5.73
CA PRO A 38 12.29 -24.80 5.48
C PRO A 38 13.79 -24.68 5.24
N GLY A 39 14.60 -25.37 6.05
CA GLY A 39 16.01 -25.62 5.77
C GLY A 39 17.01 -24.53 6.14
N LEU A 40 16.60 -23.27 6.31
CA LEU A 40 17.53 -22.16 6.64
C LEU A 40 18.10 -22.26 8.06
N THR A 41 17.27 -22.61 9.04
CA THR A 41 17.70 -22.89 10.42
C THR A 41 18.63 -24.10 10.48
N LYS A 42 18.32 -25.15 9.70
CA LYS A 42 19.13 -26.37 9.62
C LYS A 42 20.48 -26.10 8.96
N ALA A 43 20.49 -25.32 7.87
CA ALA A 43 21.70 -24.95 7.14
C ALA A 43 22.61 -24.00 7.95
N LEU A 44 22.05 -23.03 8.68
CA LEU A 44 22.83 -22.19 9.61
C LEU A 44 23.42 -23.00 10.76
N HIS A 45 22.67 -23.98 11.28
CA HIS A 45 23.14 -24.87 12.35
C HIS A 45 24.29 -25.78 11.85
N GLU A 46 24.21 -26.30 10.63
CA GLU A 46 25.26 -27.11 10.01
C GLU A 46 26.54 -26.27 9.72
N VAL A 47 26.41 -25.02 9.26
CA VAL A 47 27.57 -24.11 9.08
C VAL A 47 28.25 -23.79 10.41
N ALA A 48 27.47 -23.54 11.48
CA ALA A 48 27.99 -23.24 12.81
C ALA A 48 28.68 -24.44 13.49
N ILE A 49 28.19 -25.66 13.27
CA ILE A 49 28.72 -26.88 13.90
C ILE A 49 29.95 -27.42 13.17
N TYR A 50 29.93 -27.44 11.83
CA TYR A 50 30.93 -28.21 11.09
C TYR A 50 32.07 -27.38 10.49
N GLY A 51 32.00 -26.04 10.47
CA GLY A 51 33.09 -25.18 9.97
C GLY A 51 33.51 -25.42 8.50
N CYS A 52 32.86 -26.34 7.80
CA CYS A 52 33.23 -26.88 6.49
C CYS A 52 32.23 -26.50 5.39
N GLY A 53 31.65 -25.30 5.45
CA GLY A 53 30.80 -24.78 4.38
C GLY A 53 31.61 -23.86 3.48
N LYS A 54 31.82 -24.23 2.21
CA LYS A 54 32.01 -23.20 1.17
C LYS A 54 30.80 -22.25 1.27
N PRO A 55 30.95 -20.92 1.09
CA PRO A 55 29.82 -20.02 1.07
C PRO A 55 28.82 -20.56 0.05
N ASN A 56 27.70 -21.09 0.55
CA ASN A 56 26.67 -21.60 -0.32
C ASN A 56 25.95 -20.33 -0.80
N ASP A 57 26.31 -19.83 -1.98
CA ASP A 57 25.80 -18.57 -2.54
C ASP A 57 24.28 -18.51 -2.47
N THR A 58 23.59 -19.65 -2.53
CA THR A 58 22.14 -19.76 -2.33
C THR A 58 21.70 -19.33 -0.94
N LEU A 59 22.37 -19.78 0.13
CA LEU A 59 22.06 -19.37 1.51
C LEU A 59 22.32 -17.88 1.72
N LEU A 60 23.44 -17.36 1.23
CA LEU A 60 23.76 -15.93 1.30
C LEU A 60 22.72 -15.10 0.55
N ARG A 61 22.33 -15.51 -0.66
CA ARG A 61 21.24 -14.86 -1.42
C ARG A 61 19.92 -14.89 -0.67
N THR A 62 19.56 -16.00 -0.03
CA THR A 62 18.32 -16.07 0.76
C THR A 62 18.38 -15.17 2.00
N VAL A 63 19.51 -15.09 2.70
CA VAL A 63 19.68 -14.18 3.84
C VAL A 63 19.62 -12.72 3.39
N ILE A 64 20.31 -12.36 2.30
CA ILE A 64 20.27 -11.01 1.73
C ILE A 64 18.84 -10.65 1.32
N HIS A 65 18.14 -11.53 0.61
CA HIS A 65 16.76 -11.29 0.19
C HIS A 65 15.81 -11.09 1.38
N ARG A 66 15.98 -11.88 2.45
CA ARG A 66 15.18 -11.71 3.67
C ARG A 66 15.49 -10.40 4.38
N LEU A 67 16.75 -9.98 4.44
CA LEU A 67 17.12 -8.66 4.96
C LEU A 67 16.48 -7.54 4.12
N GLU A 68 16.49 -7.67 2.79
CA GLU A 68 15.82 -6.73 1.88
C GLU A 68 14.31 -6.62 2.18
N ILE A 69 13.63 -7.76 2.37
CA ILE A 69 12.21 -7.79 2.74
C ILE A 69 11.97 -7.11 4.10
N THR A 70 12.76 -7.45 5.12
CA THR A 70 12.54 -6.96 6.49
C THR A 70 12.92 -5.49 6.69
N GLU A 71 14.01 -5.03 6.06
CA GLU A 71 14.55 -3.69 6.31
C GLU A 71 13.96 -2.66 5.35
N TYR A 72 13.54 -3.05 4.15
CA TYR A 72 13.08 -2.12 3.12
C TYR A 72 11.63 -2.34 2.72
N GLU A 73 11.26 -3.54 2.24
CA GLU A 73 9.94 -3.76 1.65
C GLU A 73 8.80 -3.62 2.66
N ILE A 74 8.88 -4.33 3.80
CA ILE A 74 7.83 -4.31 4.82
C ILE A 74 7.65 -2.91 5.43
N PRO A 75 8.70 -2.22 5.94
CA PRO A 75 8.55 -0.89 6.53
C PRO A 75 8.01 0.13 5.53
N PHE A 76 8.39 0.00 4.26
CA PHE A 76 7.92 0.87 3.19
C PHE A 76 6.43 0.66 2.88
N LEU A 77 5.99 -0.59 2.71
CA LEU A 77 4.57 -0.90 2.50
C LEU A 77 3.71 -0.48 3.70
N GLN A 78 4.18 -0.72 4.93
CA GLN A 78 3.52 -0.27 6.14
C GLN A 78 3.37 1.25 6.19
N SER A 79 4.39 1.99 5.75
CA SER A 79 4.34 3.46 5.71
C SER A 79 3.30 3.97 4.71
N ARG A 80 3.23 3.38 3.51
CA ARG A 80 2.22 3.71 2.49
C ARG A 80 0.80 3.40 2.97
N ILE A 81 0.59 2.18 3.47
CA ILE A 81 -0.70 1.72 4.00
C ILE A 81 -1.14 2.63 5.15
N GLY A 82 -0.25 2.88 6.12
CA GLY A 82 -0.54 3.73 7.27
C GLY A 82 -0.89 5.16 6.89
N LEU A 83 -0.28 5.71 5.83
CA LEU A 83 -0.63 7.04 5.34
C LEU A 83 -2.05 7.08 4.74
N ILE A 84 -2.45 6.05 3.98
CA ILE A 84 -3.81 5.94 3.45
C ILE A 84 -4.83 5.71 4.56
N GLU A 85 -4.52 4.88 5.55
CA GLU A 85 -5.39 4.66 6.72
C GLU A 85 -5.56 5.93 7.55
N TYR A 86 -4.49 6.72 7.72
CA TYR A 86 -4.57 8.05 8.28
C TYR A 86 -5.46 9.01 7.45
N ALA A 87 -5.46 8.87 6.12
CA ALA A 87 -6.36 9.62 5.26
C ALA A 87 -7.83 9.21 5.48
N PHE A 88 -8.11 7.91 5.62
CA PHE A 88 -9.44 7.38 5.91
C PHE A 88 -9.98 7.81 7.28
N SER A 89 -9.09 8.09 8.24
CA SER A 89 -9.46 8.63 9.55
C SER A 89 -10.24 9.95 9.44
N ALA A 90 -10.02 10.73 8.38
CA ALA A 90 -10.76 11.97 8.13
C ALA A 90 -12.17 11.72 7.57
N LEU A 91 -12.43 10.57 6.95
CA LEU A 91 -13.69 10.27 6.25
C LEU A 91 -14.79 9.85 7.23
N ALA A 92 -16.01 10.29 6.95
CA ALA A 92 -17.21 9.77 7.60
C ALA A 92 -17.48 8.31 7.17
N PRO A 93 -18.26 7.51 7.92
CA PRO A 93 -18.55 6.12 7.59
C PRO A 93 -19.08 5.92 6.15
N GLU A 94 -19.98 6.79 5.70
CA GLU A 94 -20.57 6.73 4.35
C GLU A 94 -19.53 7.06 3.27
N GLU A 95 -18.61 7.98 3.56
CA GLU A 95 -17.50 8.32 2.68
C GLU A 95 -16.48 7.17 2.58
N ARG A 96 -16.24 6.44 3.67
CA ARG A 96 -15.42 5.22 3.67
C ARG A 96 -16.08 4.10 2.87
N GLN A 97 -17.39 3.93 3.03
CA GLN A 97 -18.15 2.94 2.26
C GLN A 97 -18.08 3.24 0.75
N PHE A 98 -18.19 4.52 0.36
CA PHE A 98 -17.96 4.92 -1.03
C PHE A 98 -16.57 4.51 -1.54
N VAL A 99 -15.52 4.80 -0.75
CA VAL A 99 -14.13 4.47 -1.13
C VAL A 99 -13.93 2.96 -1.26
N GLN A 100 -14.47 2.18 -0.32
CA GLN A 100 -14.41 0.73 -0.35
C GLN A 100 -15.05 0.19 -1.63
N LEU A 101 -16.33 0.51 -1.87
CA LEU A 101 -17.06 0.01 -3.04
C LEU A 101 -16.39 0.42 -4.36
N ARG A 102 -15.91 1.66 -4.44
CA ARG A 102 -15.39 2.20 -5.70
C ARG A 102 -13.95 1.78 -5.99
N TYR A 103 -13.06 1.80 -5.01
CA TYR A 103 -11.62 1.66 -5.24
C TYR A 103 -11.03 0.37 -4.68
N GLN A 104 -11.61 -0.21 -3.63
CA GLN A 104 -11.13 -1.48 -3.07
C GLN A 104 -11.83 -2.66 -3.75
N ASP A 105 -13.16 -2.63 -3.79
CA ASP A 105 -13.98 -3.64 -4.49
C ASP A 105 -14.03 -3.39 -6.02
N GLN A 106 -13.52 -2.24 -6.46
CA GLN A 106 -13.44 -1.80 -7.86
C GLN A 106 -14.75 -1.91 -8.65
N LEU A 107 -15.90 -1.72 -7.99
CA LEU A 107 -17.20 -1.84 -8.63
C LEU A 107 -17.43 -0.74 -9.67
N ALA A 108 -18.19 -1.08 -10.72
CA ALA A 108 -18.60 -0.13 -11.74
C ALA A 108 -19.42 1.03 -11.16
N PHE A 109 -19.31 2.22 -11.75
CA PHE A 109 -19.98 3.42 -11.27
C PHE A 109 -21.49 3.25 -11.09
N SER A 110 -22.17 2.56 -12.02
CA SER A 110 -23.60 2.27 -11.93
C SER A 110 -23.94 1.49 -10.67
N ILE A 111 -23.20 0.40 -10.41
CA ILE A 111 -23.41 -0.45 -9.23
C ILE A 111 -23.19 0.33 -7.94
N VAL A 112 -22.15 1.17 -7.87
CA VAL A 112 -21.89 2.00 -6.68
C VAL A 112 -23.00 3.03 -6.48
N MET A 113 -23.48 3.67 -7.55
CA MET A 113 -24.60 4.61 -7.50
C MET A 113 -25.86 3.95 -6.98
N ASP A 114 -26.20 2.77 -7.50
CA ASP A 114 -27.39 2.01 -7.09
C ASP A 114 -27.29 1.59 -5.63
N ARG A 115 -26.14 1.06 -5.19
CA ARG A 115 -25.91 0.64 -3.79
C ARG A 115 -25.98 1.80 -2.79
N LEU A 116 -25.54 2.99 -3.19
CA LEU A 116 -25.53 4.17 -2.33
C LEU A 116 -26.79 5.04 -2.51
N GLY A 117 -27.71 4.67 -3.40
CA GLY A 117 -28.90 5.46 -3.70
C GLY A 117 -28.59 6.86 -4.27
N LEU A 118 -27.48 7.01 -5.00
CA LEU A 118 -27.00 8.30 -5.51
C LEU A 118 -27.42 8.53 -6.96
N SER A 119 -27.90 9.73 -7.26
CA SER A 119 -28.00 10.18 -8.64
C SER A 119 -26.60 10.38 -9.25
N ARG A 120 -26.50 10.36 -10.59
CA ARG A 120 -25.24 10.61 -11.30
C ARG A 120 -24.55 11.91 -10.88
N ARG A 121 -25.32 13.00 -10.72
CA ARG A 121 -24.78 14.29 -10.29
C ARG A 121 -24.26 14.23 -8.86
N ALA A 122 -25.01 13.61 -7.94
CA ALA A 122 -24.59 13.44 -6.56
C ALA A 122 -23.31 12.60 -6.48
N PHE A 123 -23.23 11.50 -7.24
CA PHE A 123 -22.06 10.63 -7.28
C PHE A 123 -20.77 11.39 -7.61
N PHE A 124 -20.74 12.14 -8.72
CA PHE A 124 -19.52 12.87 -9.10
C PHE A 124 -19.17 14.01 -8.15
N TYR A 125 -20.18 14.62 -7.52
CA TYR A 125 -19.97 15.61 -6.47
C TYR A 125 -19.34 14.98 -5.21
N HIS A 126 -19.90 13.87 -4.72
CA HIS A 126 -19.38 13.10 -3.60
C HIS A 126 -17.95 12.63 -3.87
N ARG A 127 -17.69 12.07 -5.06
CA ARG A 127 -16.36 11.63 -5.49
C ARG A 127 -15.33 12.74 -5.34
N LYS A 128 -15.58 13.92 -5.94
CA LYS A 128 -14.63 15.05 -5.87
C LYS A 128 -14.37 15.50 -4.44
N ARG A 129 -15.44 15.61 -3.63
CA ARG A 129 -15.34 16.03 -2.23
C ARG A 129 -14.51 15.06 -1.39
N ILE A 130 -14.74 13.76 -1.54
CA ILE A 130 -14.01 12.70 -0.83
C ILE A 130 -12.53 12.70 -1.23
N LEU A 131 -12.23 12.70 -2.52
CA LEU A 131 -10.83 12.71 -3.00
C LEU A 131 -10.08 13.97 -2.53
N GLN A 132 -10.73 15.12 -2.54
CA GLN A 132 -10.15 16.36 -2.00
C GLN A 132 -9.87 16.27 -0.51
N LYS A 133 -10.77 15.65 0.26
CA LYS A 133 -10.61 15.46 1.71
C LYS A 133 -9.44 14.53 2.03
N ILE A 134 -9.32 13.42 1.29
CA ILE A 134 -8.19 12.49 1.36
C ILE A 134 -6.89 13.24 1.05
N TYR A 135 -6.81 13.90 -0.11
CA TYR A 135 -5.61 14.62 -0.52
C TYR A 135 -5.19 15.68 0.51
N ARG A 136 -6.12 16.50 0.98
CA ARG A 136 -5.82 17.54 1.99
C ARG A 136 -5.24 16.96 3.28
N LYS A 137 -5.64 15.74 3.66
CA LYS A 137 -5.17 15.07 4.88
C LYS A 137 -3.72 14.60 4.76
N ILE A 138 -3.27 14.24 3.55
CA ILE A 138 -1.95 13.62 3.32
C ILE A 138 -1.02 14.44 2.41
N LYS A 139 -1.44 15.59 1.89
CA LYS A 139 -0.72 16.39 0.88
C LYS A 139 0.74 16.71 1.23
N SER A 140 1.08 16.80 2.52
CA SER A 140 2.46 17.07 2.97
C SER A 140 3.37 15.84 2.96
N ARG A 141 2.83 14.65 2.69
CA ARG A 141 3.52 13.36 2.76
C ARG A 141 3.27 12.49 1.51
N THR A 142 2.74 13.06 0.43
CA THR A 142 2.38 12.31 -0.78
C THR A 142 3.58 11.70 -1.49
N ALA A 143 4.80 12.23 -1.27
CA ALA A 143 6.03 11.66 -1.82
C ALA A 143 6.20 10.16 -1.46
N LEU A 144 5.71 9.73 -0.28
CA LEU A 144 5.74 8.31 0.13
C LEU A 144 4.88 7.40 -0.76
N LEU A 145 3.88 7.95 -1.44
CA LEU A 145 2.97 7.23 -2.32
C LEU A 145 3.39 7.29 -3.80
N GLU A 146 4.33 8.17 -4.14
CA GLU A 146 4.78 8.40 -5.53
C GLU A 146 6.07 7.65 -5.88
N TYR A 147 6.88 7.28 -4.89
CA TYR A 147 8.19 6.66 -5.10
C TYR A 147 8.10 5.14 -4.99
N ASP A 148 8.41 4.36 -6.02
CA ASP A 148 8.58 2.90 -5.90
C ASP A 148 10.08 2.55 -5.74
N PRO A 149 10.53 2.06 -4.58
CA PRO A 149 11.94 1.77 -4.33
C PRO A 149 12.50 0.56 -5.11
N ILE A 150 11.65 -0.18 -5.82
CA ILE A 150 11.99 -1.50 -6.38
C ILE A 150 12.44 -1.42 -7.84
N ASP A 151 12.18 -0.31 -8.54
CA ASP A 151 12.53 -0.12 -9.96
C ASP A 151 13.99 0.35 -10.18
N GLU A 152 14.82 0.40 -9.13
CA GLU A 152 16.24 0.81 -9.21
C GLU A 152 17.25 -0.35 -9.34
N LYS A 153 16.84 -1.55 -9.78
CA LYS A 153 17.75 -2.69 -10.02
C LYS A 153 17.75 -3.20 -11.45
#